data_AF-A0A955SJC2-F1
#
_entry.id   AF-A0A955SJC2-F1
#
_cell.length_a   1.000
_cell.length_b   1.000
_cell.length_c   1.000
_cell.angle_alpha   90.00
_cell.angle_beta   90.00
_cell.angle_gamma   90.00
#
_symmetry.space_group_name_H-M   'P 1'
#
loop_
_entity.id
_entity.type
_entity.pdbx_description
1 polymer ?
#
loop_
_entity_poly.entity_id
_entity_poly.type
_entity_poly.pdbx_seq_one_letter_code
_entity_poly.pdbx_strand_id
1 'polypeptide(L)'
;MKQLAGSWEGVMDMGKKSQKVTAHYRVTSGGSAIVETLSEGTPHEMMTVYHDDSQKRVTLPHYCMLENQPKMTLKKSEGKTLEFELVPDSDIDAAHIEHMHAVSIIMNGKKGGYPK
;
A
#
# COMPACT_ATOMS: atom_id res chain seq x y z
N MET A 1 -10.47 -5.41 1.99
CA MET A 1 -9.30 -5.71 1.13
C MET A 1 -9.66 -6.07 -0.30
N LYS A 2 -10.30 -7.21 -0.62
CA LYS A 2 -10.55 -7.64 -2.02
C LYS A 2 -11.21 -6.61 -2.95
N GLN A 3 -11.97 -5.67 -2.38
CA GLN A 3 -12.60 -4.57 -3.11
C GLN A 3 -11.58 -3.60 -3.75
N LEU A 4 -10.35 -3.54 -3.23
CA LEU A 4 -9.26 -2.72 -3.78
C LEU A 4 -8.78 -3.19 -5.15
N ALA A 5 -8.97 -4.47 -5.50
CA ALA A 5 -8.47 -5.04 -6.75
C ALA A 5 -8.81 -4.14 -7.95
N GLY A 6 -7.99 -4.05 -8.98
CA GLY A 6 -8.21 -3.19 -10.15
C GLY A 6 -7.22 -2.04 -10.24
N SER A 7 -7.49 -1.12 -11.16
CA SER A 7 -6.62 0.03 -11.43
C SER A 7 -7.27 1.31 -10.93
N TRP A 8 -6.45 2.18 -10.35
CA TRP A 8 -6.87 3.44 -9.75
C TRP A 8 -5.91 4.55 -10.14
N GLU A 9 -6.45 5.71 -10.46
CA GLU A 9 -5.69 6.95 -10.47
C GLU A 9 -5.85 7.62 -9.10
N GLY A 10 -4.74 8.09 -8.54
CA GLY A 10 -4.71 8.64 -7.21
C GLY A 10 -3.74 9.81 -7.09
N VAL A 11 -3.77 10.41 -5.92
CA VAL A 11 -2.79 11.40 -5.49
C VAL A 11 -2.09 10.83 -4.27
N MET A 12 -0.77 10.67 -4.38
CA MET A 12 0.09 10.29 -3.28
C MET A 12 0.66 11.56 -2.66
N ASP A 13 0.40 11.78 -1.38
CA ASP A 13 0.99 12.88 -0.63
C ASP A 13 2.18 12.38 0.19
N MET A 14 3.39 12.85 -0.17
CA MET A 14 4.63 12.53 0.53
C MET A 14 5.07 13.68 1.45
N GLY A 15 4.14 14.53 1.88
CA GLY A 15 4.33 15.65 2.81
C GLY A 15 4.97 16.90 2.17
N LYS A 16 5.94 16.73 1.28
CA LYS A 16 6.59 17.86 0.57
C LYS A 16 5.88 18.21 -0.74
N LYS A 17 5.33 17.22 -1.44
CA LYS A 17 4.60 17.37 -2.71
C LYS A 17 3.59 16.24 -2.86
N SER A 18 2.42 16.59 -3.36
CA SER A 18 1.44 15.62 -3.85
C SER A 18 1.78 15.26 -5.30
N GLN A 19 1.77 13.97 -5.62
CA GLN A 19 2.07 13.44 -6.94
C GLN A 19 0.90 12.61 -7.46
N LYS A 20 0.54 12.77 -8.74
CA LYS A 20 -0.40 11.86 -9.39
C LYS A 20 0.27 10.51 -9.58
N VAL A 21 -0.40 9.45 -9.16
CA VAL A 21 0.08 8.07 -9.26
C VAL A 21 -1.00 7.19 -9.88
N THR A 22 -0.56 6.13 -10.53
CA THR A 22 -1.45 5.01 -10.90
C THR A 22 -1.15 3.86 -9.95
N ALA A 23 -2.19 3.24 -9.40
CA ALA A 23 -2.11 2.10 -8.51
C ALA A 23 -2.82 0.90 -9.12
N HIS A 24 -2.14 -0.23 -9.16
CA HIS A 24 -2.66 -1.50 -9.64
C HIS A 24 -2.73 -2.50 -8.49
N TYR A 25 -3.93 -2.95 -8.13
CA TYR A 25 -4.14 -3.95 -7.07
C TYR A 25 -4.57 -5.28 -7.67
N ARG A 26 -3.86 -6.35 -7.33
CA ARG A 26 -4.18 -7.71 -7.76
C ARG A 26 -4.36 -8.64 -6.58
N VAL A 27 -5.51 -9.31 -6.51
CA VAL A 27 -5.75 -10.37 -5.52
C VAL A 27 -4.95 -11.61 -5.92
N THR A 28 -4.30 -12.23 -4.94
CA THR A 28 -3.49 -13.44 -5.12
C THR A 28 -3.64 -14.37 -3.91
N SER A 29 -2.91 -15.49 -3.90
CA SER A 29 -2.79 -16.42 -2.75
C SER A 29 -4.14 -16.89 -2.20
N GLY A 30 -5.03 -17.38 -3.08
CA GLY A 30 -6.38 -17.84 -2.66
C GLY A 30 -7.27 -16.73 -2.09
N GLY A 31 -6.88 -15.46 -2.27
CA GLY A 31 -7.61 -14.30 -1.79
C GLY A 31 -7.19 -13.78 -0.42
N SER A 32 -6.13 -14.31 0.19
CA SER A 32 -5.56 -13.78 1.44
C SER A 32 -4.62 -12.60 1.23
N ALA A 33 -4.13 -12.39 0.00
CA ALA A 33 -3.17 -11.32 -0.28
C ALA A 33 -3.58 -10.44 -1.46
N ILE A 34 -3.14 -9.19 -1.42
CA ILE A 34 -3.22 -8.21 -2.51
C ILE A 34 -1.82 -7.67 -2.77
N VAL A 35 -1.40 -7.69 -4.03
CA VAL A 35 -0.20 -6.97 -4.48
C VAL A 35 -0.66 -5.63 -5.05
N GLU A 36 -0.18 -4.55 -4.48
CA GLU A 36 -0.25 -3.20 -5.04
C GLU A 36 1.04 -2.89 -5.78
N THR A 37 0.93 -2.35 -6.98
CA THR A 37 2.03 -1.72 -7.71
C THR A 37 1.68 -0.26 -7.92
N LEU A 38 2.52 0.65 -7.45
CA LEU A 38 2.40 2.09 -7.65
C LEU A 38 3.37 2.55 -8.72
N SER A 39 2.89 3.35 -9.68
CA SER A 39 3.70 3.93 -10.76
C SER A 39 4.50 2.88 -11.55
N GLU A 40 3.82 1.80 -11.94
CA GLU A 40 4.39 0.66 -12.68
C GLU A 40 5.19 1.11 -13.92
N GLY A 41 6.36 0.51 -14.13
CA GLY A 41 7.27 0.79 -15.25
C GLY A 41 8.09 2.08 -15.12
N THR A 42 8.05 2.77 -13.98
CA THR A 42 8.81 4.00 -13.75
C THR A 42 9.97 3.78 -12.76
N PRO A 43 10.98 4.66 -12.73
CA PRO A 43 12.02 4.64 -11.68
C PRO A 43 11.50 4.85 -10.25
N HIS A 44 10.23 5.24 -10.10
CA HIS A 44 9.56 5.45 -8.82
C HIS A 44 8.56 4.34 -8.49
N GLU A 45 8.67 3.20 -9.18
CA GLU A 45 7.81 2.05 -8.91
C GLU A 45 7.99 1.58 -7.47
N MET A 46 6.87 1.35 -6.79
CA MET A 46 6.83 0.81 -5.44
C MET A 46 5.84 -0.33 -5.39
N MET A 47 6.07 -1.28 -4.47
CA MET A 47 5.22 -2.45 -4.31
C MET A 47 4.81 -2.64 -2.86
N THR A 48 3.51 -2.88 -2.62
CA THR A 48 3.01 -3.21 -1.29
C THR A 48 2.30 -4.56 -1.35
N VAL A 49 2.58 -5.45 -0.40
CA VAL A 49 1.86 -6.73 -0.30
C VAL A 49 0.99 -6.72 0.95
N TYR A 50 -0.30 -6.53 0.78
CA TYR A 50 -1.25 -6.63 1.89
C TYR A 50 -1.61 -8.08 2.13
N HIS A 51 -1.55 -8.53 3.38
CA HIS A 51 -1.90 -9.89 3.79
C HIS A 51 -2.97 -9.86 4.89
N ASP A 52 -4.15 -10.42 4.61
CA ASP A 52 -5.22 -10.73 5.57
C ASP A 52 -4.97 -12.14 6.12
N ASP A 53 -4.49 -12.23 7.36
CA ASP A 53 -4.21 -13.51 8.00
C ASP A 53 -5.48 -14.24 8.47
N SER A 54 -5.32 -15.46 9.00
CA SER A 54 -6.44 -16.26 9.50
C SER A 54 -7.17 -15.64 10.69
N GLN A 55 -6.54 -14.68 11.37
CA GLN A 55 -7.09 -13.96 12.52
C GLN A 55 -7.66 -12.58 12.16
N LYS A 56 -7.78 -12.27 10.85
CA LYS A 56 -8.28 -10.99 10.34
C LYS A 56 -7.42 -9.79 10.68
N ARG A 57 -6.12 -10.02 10.89
CA ARG A 57 -5.12 -8.95 10.98
C ARG A 57 -4.57 -8.71 9.59
N VAL A 58 -4.55 -7.44 9.20
CA VAL A 58 -3.97 -7.02 7.92
C VAL A 58 -2.60 -6.42 8.19
N THR A 59 -1.58 -7.05 7.64
CA THR A 59 -0.18 -6.57 7.69
C THR A 59 0.34 -6.39 6.28
N LEU A 60 1.39 -5.58 6.13
CA LEU A 60 2.03 -5.38 4.85
C LEU A 60 3.53 -5.08 5.02
N PRO A 61 4.40 -5.65 4.19
CA PRO A 61 5.64 -4.99 3.78
C PRO A 61 5.38 -4.04 2.61
N HIS A 62 6.06 -2.90 2.60
CA HIS A 62 6.09 -1.95 1.50
C HIS A 62 7.52 -1.83 0.97
N TYR A 63 7.75 -2.26 -0.26
CA TYR A 63 9.03 -2.12 -0.96
C TYR A 63 9.11 -0.73 -1.58
N CYS A 64 9.88 0.13 -0.93
CA CYS A 64 10.06 1.52 -1.34
C CYS A 64 11.12 1.64 -2.44
N MET A 65 10.98 2.66 -3.28
CA MET A 65 12.02 3.05 -4.27
C MET A 65 13.34 3.48 -3.62
N LEU A 66 13.33 3.76 -2.30
CA LEU A 66 14.50 4.14 -1.50
C LEU A 66 15.25 2.92 -0.92
N GLU A 67 15.08 1.75 -1.54
CA GLU A 67 15.78 0.51 -1.16
C GLU A 67 15.54 0.07 0.29
N ASN A 68 14.34 0.33 0.82
CA ASN A 68 13.91 -0.11 2.15
C ASN A 68 12.53 -0.78 2.14
N GLN A 69 12.20 -1.46 3.24
CA GLN A 69 10.98 -2.25 3.36
C GLN A 69 10.23 -2.07 4.70
N PRO A 70 9.65 -0.88 4.98
CA PRO A 70 8.81 -0.70 6.16
C PRO A 70 7.70 -1.76 6.23
N LYS A 71 7.52 -2.32 7.42
CA LYS A 71 6.40 -3.19 7.75
C LYS A 71 5.35 -2.37 8.48
N MET A 72 4.09 -2.50 8.08
CA MET A 72 2.97 -1.80 8.68
C MET A 72 1.83 -2.76 9.02
N THR A 73 0.97 -2.33 9.95
CA THR A 73 -0.25 -3.05 10.32
C THR A 73 -1.46 -2.13 10.24
N LEU A 74 -2.61 -2.70 9.91
CA LEU A 74 -3.88 -1.97 9.87
C LEU A 74 -4.27 -1.52 11.28
N LYS A 75 -4.44 -0.21 11.44
CA LYS A 75 -4.87 0.42 12.69
C LYS A 75 -6.35 0.74 12.70
N LYS A 76 -6.87 1.18 11.55
CA LYS A 76 -8.26 1.58 11.40
C LYS A 76 -8.80 1.20 10.02
N SER A 77 -10.03 0.69 10.01
CA SER A 77 -10.79 0.42 8.79
C SER A 77 -12.21 0.94 8.97
N GLU A 78 -12.51 2.11 8.40
CA GLU A 78 -13.79 2.77 8.54
C GLU A 78 -14.30 3.27 7.18
N GLY A 79 -15.50 2.82 6.80
CA GLY A 79 -16.11 3.18 5.52
C GLY A 79 -15.22 2.82 4.33
N LYS A 80 -14.65 3.84 3.67
CA LYS A 80 -13.77 3.70 2.50
C LYS A 80 -12.30 3.97 2.81
N THR A 81 -11.97 4.14 4.09
CA THR A 81 -10.64 4.52 4.56
C THR A 81 -9.99 3.35 5.27
N LEU A 82 -8.74 3.07 4.91
CA LEU A 82 -7.85 2.14 5.60
C LEU A 82 -6.61 2.90 6.06
N GLU A 83 -6.28 2.80 7.33
CA GLU A 83 -5.10 3.45 7.92
C GLU A 83 -4.14 2.40 8.45
N PHE A 84 -2.88 2.51 8.02
CA PHE A 84 -1.79 1.62 8.42
C PHE A 84 -0.68 2.44 9.04
N GLU A 85 -0.02 1.86 10.04
CA GLU A 85 1.13 2.46 10.73
C GLU A 85 2.28 1.46 10.80
N LEU A 86 3.50 1.99 10.80
CA LEU A 86 4.74 1.25 11.02
C LEU A 86 4.66 0.42 12.30
N VAL A 87 5.04 -0.86 12.19
CA VAL A 87 5.15 -1.73 13.37
C VAL A 87 6.50 -1.53 14.07
N PRO A 88 6.55 -1.64 15.41
CA PRO A 88 7.80 -1.46 16.16
C PRO A 88 8.92 -2.45 15.78
N ASP A 89 8.57 -3.63 15.26
CA ASP A 89 9.47 -4.68 14.81
C ASP A 89 9.74 -4.63 13.29
N SER A 90 9.48 -3.48 12.66
CA SER A 90 9.88 -3.26 11.27
C SER A 90 11.39 -3.31 11.15
N ASP A 91 11.88 -3.95 10.09
CA ASP A 91 13.31 -4.16 9.84
C ASP A 91 13.95 -2.92 9.19
N ILE A 92 13.78 -1.76 9.83
CA ILE A 92 14.31 -0.47 9.40
C ILE A 92 14.75 0.37 10.60
N ASP A 93 15.77 1.20 10.42
CA ASP A 93 16.13 2.25 11.37
C ASP A 93 15.30 3.52 11.12
N ALA A 94 14.04 3.49 11.60
CA ALA A 94 13.06 4.55 11.36
C ALA A 94 13.49 5.94 11.87
N ALA A 95 14.49 6.02 12.75
CA ALA A 95 15.01 7.31 13.23
C ALA A 95 15.98 7.98 12.23
N HIS A 96 16.61 7.20 11.35
CA HIS A 96 17.71 7.68 10.51
C HIS A 96 17.49 7.49 9.00
N ILE A 97 16.50 6.70 8.58
CA ILE A 97 16.20 6.49 7.16
C ILE A 97 14.85 7.10 6.76
N GLU A 98 14.80 7.68 5.56
CA GLU A 98 13.53 8.06 4.95
C GLU A 98 12.73 6.81 4.57
N HIS A 99 11.48 6.73 5.01
CA HIS A 99 10.61 5.58 4.80
C HIS A 99 9.14 5.99 4.82
N MET A 100 8.27 5.10 4.35
CA MET A 100 6.82 5.24 4.55
C MET A 100 6.47 4.87 6.00
N HIS A 101 6.14 5.87 6.81
CA HIS A 101 5.80 5.66 8.23
C HIS A 101 4.35 5.25 8.46
N ALA A 102 3.45 5.77 7.63
CA ALA A 102 2.02 5.47 7.66
C ALA A 102 1.45 5.62 6.26
N VAL A 103 0.34 4.92 6.00
CA VAL A 103 -0.42 5.09 4.76
C VAL A 103 -1.91 5.12 5.05
N SER A 104 -2.60 6.10 4.45
CA SER A 104 -4.05 6.18 4.43
C SER A 104 -4.53 5.95 3.00
N ILE A 105 -5.35 4.93 2.82
CA ILE A 105 -5.95 4.59 1.53
C ILE A 105 -7.41 4.98 1.59
N ILE A 106 -7.81 5.95 0.76
CA ILE A 106 -9.19 6.41 0.64
C ILE A 106 -9.72 6.02 -0.73
N MET A 107 -10.66 5.06 -0.74
CA MET A 107 -11.25 4.57 -1.99
C MET A 107 -12.34 5.52 -2.48
N ASN A 108 -12.02 6.39 -3.43
CA ASN A 108 -12.97 7.31 -4.08
C ASN A 108 -13.10 7.00 -5.58
N GLY A 109 -14.31 7.11 -6.14
CA GLY A 109 -14.53 6.95 -7.58
C GLY A 109 -14.80 5.51 -8.05
N LYS A 110 -14.67 5.28 -9.37
CA LYS A 110 -14.92 4.00 -10.03
C LYS A 110 -13.59 3.29 -10.31
N LYS A 111 -13.49 2.06 -9.82
CA LYS A 111 -12.42 1.09 -10.13
C LYS A 111 -12.33 0.83 -11.63
N GLY A 112 -11.12 0.91 -12.19
CA GLY A 112 -10.79 0.42 -13.52
C GLY A 112 -10.50 -1.09 -13.53
N GLY A 113 -10.53 -1.71 -14.71
CA GLY A 113 -10.02 -3.07 -14.90
C GLY A 113 -8.51 -3.14 -14.64
N TYR A 114 -8.02 -4.29 -14.19
CA TYR A 114 -6.57 -4.52 -14.13
C TYR A 114 -6.05 -4.70 -15.58
N PRO A 115 -4.95 -4.04 -15.98
CA PRO A 115 -4.38 -4.24 -17.32
C PRO A 115 -4.03 -5.72 -17.53
N LYS A 116 -4.27 -6.23 -18.74
CA LYS A 116 -3.95 -7.62 -19.11
C LYS A 116 -2.49 -7.76 -19.44
#